data_AF-A0A429ZDY1-F1
#
_entry.id   AF-A0A429ZDY1-F1
#
_cell.length_a   1.000
_cell.length_b   1.000
_cell.length_c   1.000
_cell.angle_alpha   90.00
_cell.angle_beta   90.00
_cell.angle_gamma   90.00
#
_symmetry.space_group_name_H-M   'P 1'
#
loop_
_entity.id
_entity.type
_entity.pdbx_description
1 polymer ?
#
loop_
_entity_poly.entity_id
_entity_poly.type
_entity_poly.pdbx_seq_one_letter_code
_entity_poly.pdbx_strand_id
1 'polypeptide(L)'
;MGRDYKEIRVQYYLRRWRCLEENRDKLLPYEIERAKLLFNSLPKLSKDELKILKEKYYDSENVSSYDSDRGIYNSRIPINDQVRADQLNLDIADYRKQRQMAEFELEKHMLEVGKQIMEREKTIYLKINHSLYIKSVDIQAVAYSDYYVTVSDIVLTHGVMCDDKQVFDMTNEVIKKGVEKLEGYGFIREAVDSDLNYL
;
A
#
# COMPACT_ATOMS: atom_id res chain seq x y z
N MET A 1 7.82 -1.06 9.59
CA MET A 1 6.73 -1.91 10.12
C MET A 1 6.41 -2.91 9.04
N GLY A 2 6.73 -4.19 9.27
CA GLY A 2 6.71 -5.23 8.24
C GLY A 2 5.31 -5.44 7.63
N ARG A 3 5.29 -5.60 6.30
CA ARG A 3 4.15 -5.93 5.46
C ARG A 3 3.59 -7.30 5.84
N ASP A 4 2.68 -7.32 6.80
CA ASP A 4 1.89 -8.50 7.10
C ASP A 4 0.43 -8.07 7.12
N TYR A 5 -0.26 -8.32 6.02
CA TYR A 5 -1.69 -8.01 5.86
C TYR A 5 -2.53 -9.02 6.66
N LYS A 6 -2.22 -9.21 7.95
CA LYS A 6 -2.92 -10.12 8.87
C LYS A 6 -4.22 -9.55 9.40
N GLU A 7 -4.25 -8.24 9.61
CA GLU A 7 -5.41 -7.51 10.12
C GLU A 7 -5.56 -6.20 9.34
N ILE A 8 -6.73 -5.99 8.72
CA ILE A 8 -7.00 -4.80 7.92
C ILE A 8 -8.16 -4.03 8.54
N ARG A 9 -7.86 -2.86 9.07
CA ARG A 9 -8.90 -1.93 9.54
C ARG A 9 -9.43 -1.12 8.38
N VAL A 10 -10.43 -1.64 7.67
CA VAL A 10 -10.96 -1.06 6.43
C VAL A 10 -11.36 0.41 6.57
N GLN A 11 -11.97 0.81 7.68
CA GLN A 11 -12.39 2.21 7.87
C GLN A 11 -11.19 3.18 7.91
N TYR A 12 -10.00 2.72 8.30
CA TYR A 12 -8.78 3.52 8.26
C TYR A 12 -8.38 3.87 6.82
N TYR A 13 -8.53 2.92 5.89
CA TYR A 13 -8.22 3.13 4.47
C TYR A 13 -9.32 3.96 3.80
N LEU A 14 -10.58 3.63 4.05
CA LEU A 14 -11.72 4.35 3.47
C LEU A 14 -11.74 5.84 3.85
N ARG A 15 -11.42 6.18 5.10
CA ARG A 15 -11.28 7.60 5.54
C ARG A 15 -10.20 8.38 4.80
N ARG A 16 -9.24 7.70 4.17
CA ARG A 16 -8.14 8.32 3.41
C ARG A 16 -8.34 8.23 1.91
N TRP A 17 -9.37 7.52 1.45
CA TRP A 17 -9.55 7.19 0.05
C TRP A 17 -9.41 8.41 -0.86
N ARG A 18 -10.25 9.44 -0.65
CA ARG A 18 -10.21 10.66 -1.48
C ARG A 18 -8.89 11.42 -1.35
N CYS A 19 -8.32 11.51 -0.14
CA CYS A 19 -7.03 12.16 0.08
C CYS A 19 -5.87 11.46 -0.63
N LEU A 20 -5.87 10.13 -0.67
CA LEU A 20 -4.88 9.33 -1.40
C LEU A 20 -4.99 9.56 -2.91
N GLU A 21 -6.19 9.80 -3.42
CA GLU A 21 -6.44 10.11 -4.82
C GLU A 21 -6.10 11.56 -5.20
N GLU A 22 -6.44 12.54 -4.35
CA GLU A 22 -6.23 13.96 -4.62
C GLU A 22 -4.76 14.37 -4.51
N ASN A 23 -3.97 13.69 -3.66
CA ASN A 23 -2.58 14.06 -3.35
C ASN A 23 -1.57 13.04 -3.87
N ARG A 24 -1.85 12.39 -5.01
CA ARG A 24 -1.04 11.31 -5.60
C ARG A 24 0.45 11.69 -5.76
N ASP A 25 0.73 12.95 -6.06
CA ASP A 25 2.06 13.52 -6.26
C ASP A 25 2.84 13.78 -4.95
N LYS A 26 2.15 13.77 -3.80
CA LYS A 26 2.70 14.10 -2.47
C LYS A 26 2.64 12.94 -1.49
N LEU A 27 2.29 11.75 -1.96
CA LEU A 27 2.20 10.56 -1.12
C LEU A 27 3.58 10.11 -0.64
N LEU A 28 3.67 9.83 0.66
CA LEU A 28 4.83 9.17 1.24
C LEU A 28 4.86 7.68 0.84
N PRO A 29 6.02 7.01 0.87
CA PRO A 29 6.13 5.61 0.44
C PRO A 29 5.10 4.66 1.09
N TYR A 30 4.86 4.80 2.40
CA TYR A 30 3.86 3.99 3.10
C TYR A 30 2.40 4.31 2.71
N GLU A 31 2.13 5.53 2.23
CA GLU A 31 0.81 5.92 1.72
C GLU A 31 0.60 5.38 0.31
N ILE A 32 1.65 5.35 -0.51
CA ILE A 32 1.63 4.69 -1.82
C ILE A 32 1.30 3.20 -1.64
N GLU A 33 1.92 2.51 -0.68
CA GLU A 33 1.61 1.11 -0.38
C GLU A 33 0.13 0.92 0.02
N ARG A 34 -0.41 1.82 0.85
CA ARG A 34 -1.83 1.79 1.24
C ARG A 34 -2.76 2.08 0.07
N ALA A 35 -2.40 3.04 -0.78
CA ALA A 35 -3.12 3.38 -2.00
C ALA A 35 -3.15 2.19 -2.96
N LYS A 36 -2.02 1.54 -3.18
CA LYS A 36 -1.92 0.30 -3.98
C LYS A 36 -2.87 -0.77 -3.45
N LEU A 37 -2.89 -1.01 -2.14
CA LEU A 37 -3.79 -2.01 -1.55
C LEU A 37 -5.26 -1.63 -1.77
N LEU A 38 -5.64 -0.41 -1.42
CA LEU A 38 -7.02 0.07 -1.50
C LEU A 38 -7.52 0.09 -2.96
N PHE A 39 -6.80 0.72 -3.87
CA PHE A 39 -7.21 0.92 -5.26
C PHE A 39 -7.24 -0.36 -6.08
N ASN A 40 -6.44 -1.38 -5.73
CA ASN A 40 -6.56 -2.71 -6.35
C ASN A 40 -7.70 -3.55 -5.74
N SER A 41 -8.22 -3.16 -4.58
CA SER A 41 -9.31 -3.89 -3.90
C SER A 41 -10.69 -3.34 -4.23
N LEU A 42 -10.83 -2.02 -4.35
CA LEU A 42 -12.12 -1.37 -4.63
C LEU A 42 -12.84 -1.89 -5.90
N PRO A 43 -12.16 -2.16 -7.03
CA PRO A 43 -12.81 -2.69 -8.22
C PRO A 43 -13.37 -4.11 -8.07
N LYS A 44 -12.99 -4.84 -7.01
CA LYS A 44 -13.49 -6.20 -6.74
C LYS A 44 -14.86 -6.20 -6.06
N LEU A 45 -15.29 -5.08 -5.48
CA LEU A 45 -16.61 -4.94 -4.87
C LEU A 45 -17.73 -4.93 -5.92
N SER A 46 -18.93 -5.33 -5.51
CA SER A 46 -20.13 -5.07 -6.29
C SER A 46 -20.40 -3.56 -6.40
N LYS A 47 -21.19 -3.16 -7.41
CA LYS A 47 -21.55 -1.75 -7.61
C LYS A 47 -22.27 -1.15 -6.41
N ASP A 48 -23.13 -1.93 -5.75
CA ASP A 48 -23.94 -1.47 -4.62
C ASP A 48 -23.07 -1.29 -3.37
N GLU A 49 -22.17 -2.22 -3.08
CA GLU A 49 -21.21 -2.11 -1.98
C GLU A 49 -20.28 -0.91 -2.18
N LEU A 50 -19.72 -0.77 -3.39
CA LEU A 50 -18.84 0.35 -3.72
C LEU A 50 -19.58 1.68 -3.56
N LYS A 51 -20.85 1.76 -3.97
CA LYS A 51 -21.68 2.95 -3.82
C LYS A 51 -21.87 3.31 -2.35
N ILE A 52 -22.26 2.36 -1.49
CA ILE A 52 -22.44 2.59 -0.05
C ILE A 52 -21.16 3.13 0.58
N LEU A 53 -20.00 2.54 0.28
CA LEU A 53 -18.73 2.97 0.84
C LEU A 53 -18.30 4.34 0.30
N LYS A 54 -18.47 4.58 -1.00
CA LYS A 54 -18.14 5.87 -1.63
C LYS A 54 -18.95 7.00 -1.01
N GLU A 55 -20.27 6.84 -0.94
CA GLU A 55 -21.17 7.85 -0.40
C GLU A 55 -20.90 8.15 1.07
N LYS A 56 -20.49 7.15 1.86
CA LYS A 56 -20.16 7.35 3.28
C LYS A 56 -18.78 8.00 3.49
N TYR A 57 -17.76 7.54 2.76
CA TYR A 57 -16.37 7.84 3.09
C TYR A 57 -15.69 8.79 2.10
N TYR A 58 -15.96 8.64 0.81
CA TYR A 58 -15.31 9.40 -0.25
C TYR A 58 -16.02 10.73 -0.51
N ASP A 59 -17.36 10.72 -0.57
CA ASP A 59 -18.17 11.90 -0.91
C ASP A 59 -18.30 12.90 0.25
N SER A 60 -17.72 12.61 1.42
CA SER A 60 -17.67 13.58 2.52
C SER A 60 -16.79 14.76 2.16
N GLU A 61 -17.24 15.99 2.42
CA GLU A 61 -16.45 17.21 2.24
C GLU A 61 -15.67 17.62 3.50
N ASN A 62 -15.91 16.96 4.63
CA ASN A 62 -15.28 17.32 5.89
C ASN A 62 -13.88 16.70 5.98
N VAL A 63 -12.85 17.53 5.83
CA VAL A 63 -11.44 17.12 5.95
C VAL A 63 -10.99 17.01 7.40
N SER A 64 -10.00 16.16 7.65
CA SER A 64 -9.36 15.98 8.96
C SER A 64 -7.88 15.58 8.84
N SER A 65 -7.13 15.79 9.92
CA SER A 65 -5.69 15.45 10.02
C SER A 65 -4.84 16.16 8.97
N TYR A 66 -4.63 17.45 9.19
CA TYR A 66 -3.76 18.27 8.35
C TYR A 66 -2.27 17.93 8.58
N ASP A 67 -1.54 17.79 7.49
CA ASP A 67 -0.09 17.64 7.44
C ASP A 67 0.53 19.00 7.09
N SER A 68 1.16 19.64 8.08
CA SER A 68 1.75 20.97 7.90
C SER A 68 2.91 20.98 6.94
N ASP A 69 3.68 19.89 6.89
CA ASP A 69 4.94 19.83 6.14
C ASP A 69 4.66 19.69 4.65
N ARG A 70 3.58 18.97 4.31
CA ARG A 70 3.16 18.75 2.92
C ARG A 70 2.03 19.68 2.46
N GLY A 71 1.39 20.36 3.40
CA GLY A 71 0.28 21.28 3.13
C GLY A 71 -0.99 20.59 2.64
N ILE A 72 -1.27 19.36 3.11
CA ILE A 72 -2.38 18.53 2.65
C ILE A 72 -3.19 17.95 3.81
N TYR A 73 -4.45 17.59 3.56
CA TYR A 73 -5.25 16.81 4.51
C TYR A 73 -5.13 15.32 4.22
N ASN A 74 -4.84 14.53 5.26
CA ASN A 74 -4.59 13.10 5.11
C ASN A 74 -5.84 12.23 5.27
N SER A 75 -6.98 12.79 5.69
CA SER A 75 -8.21 12.03 5.89
C SER A 75 -9.46 12.89 5.78
N ARG A 76 -10.62 12.22 5.70
CA ARG A 76 -11.94 12.83 5.75
C ARG A 76 -12.78 12.19 6.86
N ILE A 77 -13.66 13.00 7.44
CA ILE A 77 -14.63 12.57 8.44
C ILE A 77 -15.80 11.91 7.68
N PRO A 78 -16.11 10.62 7.90
CA PRO A 78 -17.20 9.96 7.20
C PRO A 78 -18.56 10.61 7.47
N ILE A 79 -19.46 10.56 6.51
CA ILE A 79 -20.85 10.99 6.69
C ILE A 79 -21.51 10.13 7.77
N ASN A 80 -22.31 10.76 8.63
CA ASN A 80 -23.04 10.11 9.71
C ASN A 80 -24.03 9.08 9.14
N ASP A 81 -24.13 7.91 9.78
CA ASP A 81 -25.05 6.84 9.37
C ASP A 81 -26.50 7.30 9.33
N GLN A 82 -26.94 8.11 10.31
CA GLN A 82 -28.31 8.62 10.36
C GLN A 82 -28.61 9.47 9.12
N VAL A 83 -27.70 10.38 8.77
CA VAL A 83 -27.86 11.27 7.61
C VAL A 83 -27.99 10.46 6.32
N ARG A 84 -27.22 9.38 6.17
CA ARG A 84 -27.31 8.50 4.98
C ARG A 84 -28.59 7.67 4.97
N ALA A 85 -29.00 7.14 6.12
CA ALA A 85 -30.26 6.40 6.26
C ALA A 85 -31.45 7.29 5.89
N ASP A 86 -31.49 8.53 6.38
CA ASP A 86 -32.53 9.51 6.08
C ASP A 86 -32.57 9.85 4.57
N GLN A 87 -31.40 10.09 3.95
CA GLN A 87 -31.30 10.39 2.51
C GLN A 87 -31.79 9.25 1.62
N LEU A 88 -31.68 8.00 2.09
CA LEU A 88 -32.09 6.81 1.36
C LEU A 88 -33.50 6.33 1.75
N ASN A 89 -34.18 7.01 2.69
CA ASN A 89 -35.43 6.57 3.31
C ASN A 89 -35.35 5.13 3.85
N LEU A 90 -34.25 4.78 4.51
CA LEU A 90 -34.01 3.48 5.13
C LEU A 90 -34.01 3.61 6.66
N ASP A 91 -34.32 2.50 7.34
CA ASP A 91 -34.04 2.41 8.78
C ASP A 91 -32.53 2.45 9.01
N ILE A 92 -32.10 3.12 10.10
CA ILE A 92 -30.68 3.24 10.42
C ILE A 92 -30.02 1.86 10.65
N ALA A 93 -30.73 0.89 11.21
CA ALA A 93 -30.22 -0.46 11.42
C ALA A 93 -29.96 -1.17 10.10
N ASP A 94 -30.86 -1.02 9.12
CA ASP A 94 -30.70 -1.59 7.78
C ASP A 94 -29.51 -0.98 7.05
N TYR A 95 -29.39 0.35 7.07
CA TYR A 95 -28.24 1.03 6.48
C TYR A 95 -26.92 0.59 7.14
N ARG A 96 -26.88 0.51 8.48
CA ARG A 96 -25.69 0.04 9.21
C ARG A 96 -25.31 -1.37 8.83
N LYS A 97 -26.28 -2.26 8.66
CA LYS A 97 -26.06 -3.65 8.25
C LYS A 97 -25.47 -3.71 6.83
N GLN A 98 -26.07 -3.01 5.87
CA GLN A 98 -25.57 -2.95 4.49
C GLN A 98 -24.13 -2.40 4.44
N ARG A 99 -23.86 -1.32 5.17
CA ARG A 99 -22.52 -0.75 5.29
C ARG A 99 -21.52 -1.74 5.89
N GLN A 100 -21.88 -2.40 6.99
CA GLN A 100 -20.99 -3.38 7.64
C GLN A 100 -20.67 -4.56 6.71
N MET A 101 -21.64 -5.02 5.93
CA MET A 101 -21.42 -6.06 4.91
C MET A 101 -20.45 -5.58 3.83
N ALA A 102 -20.65 -4.36 3.31
CA ALA A 102 -19.73 -3.79 2.32
C ALA A 102 -18.31 -3.59 2.87
N GLU A 103 -18.17 -3.16 4.13
CA GLU A 103 -16.87 -3.04 4.81
C GLU A 103 -16.19 -4.42 4.97
N PHE A 104 -16.96 -5.44 5.32
CA PHE A 104 -16.47 -6.80 5.49
C PHE A 104 -16.01 -7.42 4.16
N GLU A 105 -16.79 -7.28 3.08
CA GLU A 105 -16.37 -7.78 1.76
C GLU A 105 -15.14 -7.02 1.23
N LEU A 106 -15.05 -5.70 1.48
CA LEU A 106 -13.83 -4.96 1.16
C LEU A 106 -12.62 -5.50 1.94
N GLU A 107 -12.78 -5.78 3.23
CA GLU A 107 -11.70 -6.36 4.05
C GLU A 107 -11.16 -7.65 3.45
N LYS A 108 -12.07 -8.56 3.09
CA LYS A 108 -11.75 -9.84 2.46
C LYS A 108 -11.00 -9.65 1.15
N HIS A 109 -11.46 -8.75 0.29
CA HIS A 109 -10.75 -8.43 -0.96
C HIS A 109 -9.38 -7.81 -0.70
N MET A 110 -9.26 -6.92 0.29
CA MET A 110 -7.97 -6.34 0.65
C MET A 110 -7.00 -7.39 1.21
N LEU A 111 -7.46 -8.35 1.99
CA LEU A 111 -6.62 -9.46 2.47
C LEU A 111 -6.13 -10.32 1.30
N GLU A 112 -7.00 -10.61 0.32
CA GLU A 112 -6.64 -11.38 -0.88
C GLU A 112 -5.65 -10.62 -1.77
N VAL A 113 -5.92 -9.35 -2.06
CA VAL A 113 -5.02 -8.47 -2.83
C VAL A 113 -3.69 -8.31 -2.10
N GLY A 114 -3.70 -8.15 -0.77
CA GLY A 114 -2.50 -8.10 0.04
C GLY A 114 -1.64 -9.34 -0.11
N LYS A 115 -2.24 -10.54 -0.11
CA LYS A 115 -1.53 -11.80 -0.41
C LYS A 115 -0.96 -11.82 -1.83
N GLN A 116 -1.72 -11.36 -2.82
CA GLN A 116 -1.25 -11.28 -4.21
C GLN A 116 -0.06 -10.31 -4.36
N ILE A 117 -0.10 -9.16 -3.70
CA ILE A 117 1.01 -8.20 -3.67
C ILE A 117 2.23 -8.84 -3.01
N MET A 118 2.06 -9.48 -1.85
CA MET A 118 3.17 -10.14 -1.15
C MET A 118 3.81 -11.25 -1.98
N GLU A 119 3.02 -12.05 -2.70
CA GLU A 119 3.56 -13.12 -3.56
C GLU A 119 4.31 -12.54 -4.76
N ARG A 120 3.77 -11.49 -5.41
CA ARG A 120 4.45 -10.81 -6.52
C ARG A 120 5.73 -10.11 -6.09
N GLU A 121 5.74 -9.54 -4.88
CA GLU A 121 6.88 -8.84 -4.30
C GLU A 121 7.79 -9.78 -3.47
N LYS A 122 7.58 -11.10 -3.57
CA LYS A 122 8.40 -12.10 -2.90
C LYS A 122 9.85 -12.06 -3.38
N THR A 123 10.02 -11.83 -4.68
CA THR A 123 11.32 -11.61 -5.28
C THR A 123 11.33 -10.25 -5.96
N ILE A 124 12.37 -9.47 -5.69
CA ILE A 124 12.50 -8.11 -6.22
C ILE A 124 13.90 -7.87 -6.78
N TYR A 125 13.97 -6.89 -7.68
CA TYR A 125 15.19 -6.15 -8.00
C TYR A 125 15.21 -4.83 -7.23
N LEU A 126 16.41 -4.28 -7.06
CA LEU A 126 16.62 -2.91 -6.57
C LEU A 126 17.28 -2.06 -7.66
N LYS A 127 16.79 -0.84 -7.84
CA LYS A 127 17.29 0.13 -8.83
C LYS A 127 17.40 1.53 -8.25
N ILE A 128 18.35 2.34 -8.74
CA ILE A 128 18.46 3.75 -8.35
C ILE A 128 17.64 4.64 -9.30
N ASN A 129 17.52 4.22 -10.56
CA ASN A 129 16.73 4.89 -11.58
C ASN A 129 16.27 3.85 -12.63
N HIS A 130 15.72 4.30 -13.75
CA HIS A 130 15.24 3.41 -14.83
C HIS A 130 16.34 2.59 -15.52
N SER A 131 17.61 2.92 -15.29
CA SER A 131 18.75 2.36 -16.03
C SER A 131 19.73 1.60 -15.15
N LEU A 132 19.80 1.85 -13.84
CA LEU A 132 20.81 1.29 -12.95
C LEU A 132 20.19 0.39 -11.88
N TYR A 133 20.57 -0.88 -11.91
CA TYR A 133 20.12 -1.94 -11.02
C TYR A 133 21.28 -2.45 -10.17
N ILE A 134 21.00 -3.03 -9.00
CA ILE A 134 22.01 -3.74 -8.22
C ILE A 134 22.38 -5.05 -8.91
N LYS A 135 23.68 -5.24 -9.15
CA LYS A 135 24.28 -6.48 -9.64
C LYS A 135 24.77 -7.37 -8.51
N SER A 136 25.41 -6.79 -7.50
CA SER A 136 25.84 -7.52 -6.32
C SER A 136 25.93 -6.60 -5.12
N VAL A 137 25.43 -7.08 -3.99
CA VAL A 137 25.59 -6.56 -2.64
C VAL A 137 25.41 -7.72 -1.67
N ASP A 138 26.24 -7.73 -0.63
CA ASP A 138 26.10 -8.68 0.48
C ASP A 138 25.37 -8.00 1.63
N ILE A 139 24.32 -8.66 2.11
CA ILE A 139 23.56 -8.24 3.28
C ILE A 139 23.74 -9.32 4.33
N GLN A 140 24.28 -8.94 5.49
CA GLN A 140 24.58 -9.87 6.57
C GLN A 140 23.93 -9.43 7.88
N ALA A 141 23.49 -10.41 8.67
CA ALA A 141 23.00 -10.15 10.01
C ALA A 141 24.17 -9.80 10.93
N VAL A 142 23.95 -8.87 11.86
CA VAL A 142 24.94 -8.54 12.87
C VAL A 142 24.83 -9.55 14.01
N ALA A 143 25.93 -10.24 14.34
CA ALA A 143 25.94 -11.38 15.27
C ALA A 143 25.36 -11.07 16.68
N TYR A 144 25.39 -9.81 17.10
CA TYR A 144 24.91 -9.35 18.40
C TYR A 144 23.62 -8.54 18.33
N SER A 145 22.95 -8.48 17.18
CA SER A 145 21.68 -7.76 17.07
C SER A 145 20.76 -8.32 16.00
N ASP A 146 19.56 -8.71 16.44
CA ASP A 146 18.47 -9.08 15.54
C ASP A 146 17.88 -7.87 14.79
N TYR A 147 18.29 -6.64 15.13
CA TYR A 147 17.73 -5.42 14.55
C TYR A 147 18.61 -4.82 13.44
N TYR A 148 19.89 -5.13 13.42
CA TYR A 148 20.84 -4.51 12.50
C TYR A 148 21.35 -5.47 11.44
N VAL A 149 21.52 -4.92 10.24
CA VAL A 149 22.17 -5.58 9.12
C VAL A 149 23.29 -4.71 8.58
N THR A 150 24.38 -5.36 8.15
CA THR A 150 25.44 -4.73 7.37
C THR A 150 25.14 -4.90 5.89
N VAL A 151 25.54 -3.90 5.12
CA VAL A 151 25.42 -3.87 3.67
C VAL A 151 26.84 -3.61 3.17
N SER A 152 27.36 -4.48 2.29
CA SER A 152 28.69 -4.32 1.69
C SER A 152 28.68 -3.29 0.55
N ASP A 153 29.80 -3.19 -0.16
CA ASP A 153 29.90 -2.36 -1.36
C ASP A 153 28.87 -2.78 -2.41
N ILE A 154 28.19 -1.79 -2.99
CA ILE A 154 27.13 -2.00 -3.98
C ILE A 154 27.72 -1.90 -5.38
N VAL A 155 27.57 -2.98 -6.16
CA VAL A 155 27.91 -2.99 -7.59
C VAL A 155 26.64 -2.80 -8.40
N LEU A 156 26.68 -1.87 -9.36
CA LEU A 156 25.55 -1.56 -10.23
C LEU A 156 25.75 -2.13 -11.64
N THR A 157 24.64 -2.43 -12.32
CA THR A 157 24.60 -2.83 -13.73
C THR A 157 23.51 -2.06 -14.49
N HIS A 158 23.61 -2.04 -15.81
CA HIS A 158 22.63 -1.39 -16.66
C HIS A 158 21.44 -2.30 -16.95
N GLY A 159 20.21 -1.78 -16.84
CA GLY A 159 18.95 -2.55 -16.84
C GLY A 159 18.61 -3.33 -18.12
N VAL A 160 19.36 -3.10 -19.20
CA VAL A 160 19.22 -3.77 -20.51
C VAL A 160 19.81 -5.19 -20.49
N MET A 161 20.75 -5.47 -19.57
CA MET A 161 21.33 -6.80 -19.39
C MET A 161 20.59 -7.51 -18.24
N CYS A 162 19.51 -8.22 -18.54
CA CYS A 162 18.68 -8.88 -17.51
C CYS A 162 19.44 -9.94 -16.69
N ASP A 163 20.46 -10.58 -17.27
CA ASP A 163 21.17 -11.70 -16.66
C ASP A 163 22.10 -11.32 -15.50
N ASP A 164 22.28 -10.03 -15.24
CA ASP A 164 23.22 -9.49 -14.26
C ASP A 164 22.55 -8.85 -13.04
N LYS A 165 21.21 -8.86 -12.94
CA LYS A 165 20.49 -8.22 -11.83
C LYS A 165 20.42 -9.16 -10.62
N GLN A 166 20.78 -8.66 -9.44
CA GLN A 166 20.62 -9.43 -8.21
C GLN A 166 19.15 -9.51 -7.83
N VAL A 167 18.66 -10.74 -7.65
CA VAL A 167 17.33 -11.02 -7.10
C VAL A 167 17.41 -11.05 -5.58
N PHE A 168 16.56 -10.28 -4.92
CA PHE A 168 16.39 -10.29 -3.47
C PHE A 168 15.15 -11.09 -3.08
N ASP A 169 15.33 -12.09 -2.22
CA ASP A 169 14.23 -12.86 -1.63
C ASP A 169 13.71 -12.17 -0.36
N MET A 170 12.51 -11.60 -0.47
CA MET A 170 11.84 -10.85 0.60
C MET A 170 11.25 -11.75 1.69
N THR A 171 11.28 -13.07 1.53
CA THR A 171 10.93 -14.01 2.61
C THR A 171 12.05 -14.18 3.63
N ASN A 172 13.28 -13.85 3.25
CA ASN A 172 14.42 -13.84 4.16
C ASN A 172 14.44 -12.52 4.95
N GLU A 173 14.19 -12.59 6.26
CA GLU A 173 14.11 -11.41 7.14
C GLU A 173 15.42 -10.58 7.19
N VAL A 174 16.59 -11.20 6.97
CA VAL A 174 17.87 -10.46 6.89
C VAL A 174 17.92 -9.64 5.60
N ILE A 175 17.54 -10.25 4.48
CA ILE A 175 17.51 -9.59 3.17
C ILE A 175 16.49 -8.46 3.18
N LYS A 176 15.29 -8.70 3.69
CA LYS A 176 14.22 -7.71 3.83
C LYS A 176 14.67 -6.46 4.59
N LYS A 177 15.37 -6.63 5.73
CA LYS A 177 15.93 -5.51 6.49
C LYS A 177 16.99 -4.74 5.70
N GLY A 178 17.83 -5.45 4.95
CA GLY A 178 18.86 -4.80 4.11
C GLY A 178 18.24 -4.02 2.96
N VAL A 179 17.20 -4.57 2.33
CA VAL A 179 16.39 -3.90 1.31
C VAL A 179 15.76 -2.63 1.88
N GLU A 180 15.06 -2.71 3.01
CA GLU A 180 14.44 -1.54 3.66
C GLU A 180 15.48 -0.44 3.97
N LYS A 181 16.69 -0.83 4.37
CA LYS A 181 17.81 0.09 4.60
C LYS A 181 18.29 0.74 3.30
N LEU A 182 18.46 -0.03 2.23
CA LEU A 182 18.85 0.47 0.90
C LEU A 182 17.80 1.44 0.34
N GLU A 183 16.51 1.19 0.55
CA GLU A 183 15.44 2.11 0.16
C GLU A 183 15.53 3.45 0.91
N GLY A 184 15.95 3.41 2.18
CA GLY A 184 16.30 4.62 2.93
C GLY A 184 17.43 5.45 2.32
N TYR A 185 18.25 4.84 1.44
CA TYR A 185 19.29 5.51 0.66
C TYR A 185 18.86 5.84 -0.78
N GLY A 186 17.57 5.71 -1.10
CA GLY A 186 17.01 6.10 -2.40
C GLY A 186 16.94 4.99 -3.44
N PHE A 187 17.20 3.74 -3.08
CA PHE A 187 16.91 2.61 -3.96
C PHE A 187 15.41 2.36 -4.05
N ILE A 188 14.96 1.90 -5.22
CA ILE A 188 13.57 1.65 -5.57
C ILE A 188 13.42 0.15 -5.85
N ARG A 189 12.45 -0.50 -5.21
CA ARG A 189 12.12 -1.90 -5.50
C ARG A 189 11.32 -2.05 -6.80
N GLU A 190 11.59 -3.14 -7.50
CA GLU A 190 10.85 -3.58 -8.69
C GLU A 190 10.59 -5.08 -8.56
N ALA A 191 9.34 -5.52 -8.70
CA ALA A 191 9.03 -6.95 -8.68
C ALA A 191 9.66 -7.65 -9.91
N VAL A 192 10.20 -8.86 -9.70
CA VAL A 192 10.85 -9.63 -10.78
C VAL A 192 9.87 -9.94 -11.92
N ASP A 193 8.63 -10.32 -11.58
CA ASP A 193 7.54 -10.61 -12.53
C ASP A 193 6.73 -9.36 -12.92
N SER A 194 7.35 -8.19 -13.01
CA SER A 194 6.66 -6.96 -13.43
C SER A 194 6.43 -6.87 -14.94
N ASP A 195 5.98 -7.96 -15.56
CA ASP A 195 5.27 -7.88 -16.84
C ASP A 195 3.89 -7.24 -16.57
N LEU A 196 3.84 -5.90 -16.46
CA LEU A 196 2.72 -5.03 -16.86
C LEU A 196 2.89 -3.58 -16.33
N ASN A 197 2.71 -2.64 -17.26
CA ASN A 197 2.60 -1.20 -17.07
C ASN A 197 1.71 -0.82 -15.87
N TYR A 198 2.21 0.07 -15.00
CA TYR A 198 1.35 0.81 -14.09
C TYR A 198 0.89 2.11 -14.76
N LEU A 199 -0.43 2.37 -14.66
CA LEU A 199 -1.06 3.68 -14.84
C LEU A 199 -0.46 4.72 -13.89
#